data_AF-A0A418HIW1-F1
#
_entry.id   AF-A0A418HIW1-F1
#
_cell.length_a   1.000
_cell.length_b   1.000
_cell.length_c   1.000
_cell.angle_alpha   90.00
_cell.angle_beta   90.00
_cell.angle_gamma   90.00
#
_symmetry.space_group_name_H-M   'P 1'
#
loop_
_entity.id
_entity.type
_entity.pdbx_description
1 polymer ?
#
loop_
_entity_poly.entity_id
_entity_poly.type
_entity_poly.pdbx_seq_one_letter_code
_entity_poly.pdbx_strand_id
1 'polypeptide(L)' 'GTWYKAESATFTNGNQPIITRVDSPFTSAQFGYNFQPGGYVNYDEVCLQDGHVWVGYNWNGYRYYLPIRT' A
#
# COMPACT_ATOMS: atom_id res chain seq x y z
N GLY A 1 -3.51 4.71 17.21
CA GLY A 1 -4.47 5.14 16.16
C GLY A 1 -3.72 5.19 14.86
N THR A 2 -4.35 4.76 13.76
CA THR A 2 -3.77 4.89 12.42
C THR A 2 -3.73 6.35 12.02
N TRP A 3 -2.57 6.87 11.62
CA TRP A 3 -2.49 8.20 11.02
C TRP A 3 -2.78 8.07 9.52
N TYR A 4 -3.70 8.89 9.00
CA TYR A 4 -4.04 8.90 7.58
C TYR A 4 -3.88 10.31 7.00
N LYS A 5 -3.48 10.39 5.74
CA LYS A 5 -3.39 11.60 4.93
C LYS A 5 -3.94 11.29 3.55
N ALA A 6 -4.87 12.11 3.06
CA ALA A 6 -5.24 12.09 1.64
C ALA A 6 -4.08 12.67 0.83
N GLU A 7 -3.51 11.87 -0.06
CA GLU A 7 -2.42 12.27 -0.94
C GLU A 7 -2.54 11.49 -2.25
N SER A 8 -2.68 12.22 -3.36
CA SER A 8 -2.74 11.62 -4.68
C SER A 8 -1.38 11.73 -5.38
N ALA A 9 -0.71 10.59 -5.55
CA ALA A 9 0.53 10.51 -6.31
C ALA A 9 0.74 9.10 -6.88
N THR A 10 1.79 8.94 -7.68
CA THR A 10 2.17 7.67 -8.28
C THR A 10 3.33 7.07 -7.51
N PHE A 11 3.15 5.86 -6.99
CA PHE A 11 4.23 5.05 -6.44
C PHE A 11 4.77 4.11 -7.51
N THR A 12 6.09 4.12 -7.71
CA THR A 12 6.78 3.15 -8.56
C THR A 12 7.57 2.20 -7.67
N ASN A 13 7.29 0.90 -7.78
CA ASN A 13 8.01 -0.11 -7.05
C ASN A 13 9.44 -0.24 -7.59
N GLY A 14 10.39 -0.39 -6.68
CA GLY A 14 11.80 -0.59 -7.01
C GLY A 14 12.09 -2.01 -7.49
N ASN A 15 13.18 -2.58 -6.98
CA ASN A 15 13.74 -3.84 -7.48
C ASN A 15 13.24 -5.10 -6.77
N GLN A 16 12.39 -4.97 -5.75
CA GLN A 16 11.88 -6.11 -4.97
C GLN A 16 10.35 -6.16 -5.03
N PRO A 17 9.75 -7.38 -5.08
CA PRO A 17 8.31 -7.50 -4.99
C PRO A 17 7.83 -7.09 -3.59
N ILE A 18 6.69 -6.38 -3.53
CA ILE A 18 6.09 -5.92 -2.27
C ILE A 18 4.78 -6.69 -2.05
N ILE A 19 4.59 -7.21 -0.83
CA ILE A 19 3.34 -7.87 -0.44
C ILE A 19 2.28 -6.81 -0.14
N THR A 20 1.20 -6.81 -0.91
CA THR A 20 0.05 -5.93 -0.67
C THR A 20 -0.93 -6.55 0.32
N ARG A 21 -1.66 -5.69 1.01
CA ARG A 21 -2.68 -6.05 2.00
C ARG A 21 -4.04 -5.55 1.56
N VAL A 22 -5.09 -6.28 1.89
CA VAL A 22 -6.48 -5.92 1.54
C VAL A 22 -7.19 -5.36 2.76
N ASP A 23 -7.99 -4.32 2.56
CA ASP A 23 -8.89 -3.65 3.51
C ASP A 23 -8.25 -2.98 4.72
N SER A 24 -7.04 -3.36 5.13
CA SER A 24 -6.38 -2.74 6.28
C SER A 24 -4.84 -2.68 6.15
N PRO A 25 -4.20 -1.57 6.60
CA PRO A 25 -2.75 -1.36 6.55
C PRO A 25 -2.02 -2.03 7.73
N PHE A 26 -2.16 -3.35 7.88
CA PHE A 26 -1.42 -4.12 8.88
C PHE A 26 -0.64 -5.25 8.20
N THR A 27 0.55 -5.59 8.70
CA THR A 27 1.31 -6.74 8.19
C THR A 27 0.59 -8.08 8.44
N SER A 28 -0.34 -8.12 9.39
CA SER A 28 -1.20 -9.28 9.68
C SER A 28 -2.51 -9.32 8.86
N ALA A 29 -2.81 -8.29 8.07
CA ALA A 29 -4.03 -8.23 7.27
C ALA A 29 -4.01 -9.24 6.11
N GLN A 30 -5.18 -9.44 5.50
CA GLN A 30 -5.36 -10.37 4.38
C GLN A 30 -4.34 -10.08 3.26
N PHE A 31 -3.70 -11.15 2.79
CA PHE A 31 -2.81 -11.08 1.65
C PHE A 31 -3.59 -10.68 0.39
N GLY A 32 -3.11 -9.64 -0.30
CA GLY A 32 -3.63 -9.24 -1.60
C GLY A 32 -2.92 -9.99 -2.72
N TYR A 33 -1.75 -9.50 -3.08
CA TYR A 33 -0.89 -10.07 -4.12
C TYR A 33 0.55 -9.55 -3.99
N ASN A 34 1.47 -10.13 -4.76
CA ASN A 34 2.84 -9.62 -4.86
C ASN A 34 2.92 -8.55 -5.96
N PHE A 35 3.08 -7.30 -5.54
CA PHE A 35 3.31 -6.18 -6.44
C PHE A 35 4.70 -6.31 -7.06
N GLN A 36 4.75 -6.52 -8.38
CA GLN A 36 6.00 -6.83 -9.08
C GLN A 36 6.97 -5.64 -9.08
N PRO A 37 8.29 -5.88 -9.09
CA PRO A 37 9.29 -4.82 -9.24
C PRO A 37 9.10 -4.06 -10.55
N GLY A 38 9.35 -2.75 -10.55
CA GLY A 38 9.14 -1.86 -11.70
C GLY A 38 7.67 -1.55 -12.02
N GLY A 39 6.70 -2.14 -11.32
CA GLY A 39 5.29 -1.77 -11.43
C GLY A 39 5.03 -0.37 -10.86
N TYR A 40 3.94 0.28 -11.29
CA TYR A 40 3.50 1.55 -10.73
C TYR A 40 2.02 1.50 -10.34
N VAL A 41 1.65 2.28 -9.33
CA VAL A 41 0.27 2.41 -8.87
C VAL A 41 -0.01 3.84 -8.47
N ASN A 42 -1.20 4.33 -8.84
CA ASN A 42 -1.70 5.61 -8.36
C ASN A 42 -2.42 5.37 -7.04
N TYR A 43 -1.97 6.04 -5.99
CA TYR A 43 -2.59 5.99 -4.68
C TYR A 43 -3.26 7.31 -4.37
N ASP A 44 -4.25 7.28 -3.48
CA ASP A 44 -5.03 8.44 -3.03
C ASP A 44 -4.92 8.67 -1.52
N GLU A 45 -4.26 7.75 -0.82
CA GLU A 45 -4.10 7.79 0.63
C GLU A 45 -2.71 7.33 1.04
N VAL A 46 -2.17 7.97 2.08
CA VAL A 46 -0.97 7.54 2.79
C VAL A 46 -1.33 7.36 4.25
N CYS A 47 -0.98 6.22 4.83
CA CYS A 47 -1.18 5.97 6.25
C CYS A 47 0.07 5.42 6.93
N LEU A 48 0.21 5.72 8.23
CA LEU A 48 1.29 5.21 9.05
C LEU A 48 0.70 4.26 10.08
N GLN A 49 1.10 3.00 9.97
CA GLN A 49 0.61 1.92 10.81
C GLN A 49 1.63 0.80 10.91
N ASP A 50 1.69 0.13 12.06
CA ASP A 50 2.54 -1.04 12.26
C ASP A 50 4.04 -0.75 12.00
N GLY A 51 4.47 0.49 12.24
CA GLY A 51 5.84 0.95 11.95
C GLY A 51 6.17 1.09 10.45
N HIS A 52 5.17 1.02 9.58
CA HIS A 52 5.34 1.14 8.13
C HIS A 52 4.50 2.32 7.61
N VAL A 53 4.98 2.93 6.54
CA VAL A 53 4.19 3.86 5.73
C VAL A 53 3.55 3.06 4.60
N TRP A 54 2.23 3.15 4.52
CA TRP A 54 1.40 2.46 3.56
C TRP A 54 0.79 3.46 2.59
N VAL A 55 0.66 3.05 1.33
CA VAL A 55 -0.14 3.76 0.34
C VAL A 55 -1.41 2.98 0.04
N GLY A 56 -2.55 3.66 0.13
CA GLY A 56 -3.88 3.11 -0.13
C GLY A 56 -4.33 3.44 -1.54
N TYR A 57 -4.79 2.42 -2.27
CA TYR A 57 -5.37 2.58 -3.61
C TYR A 57 -6.55 1.63 -3.79
N ASN A 58 -7.53 2.02 -4.60
CA ASN A 58 -8.63 1.15 -4.98
C ASN A 58 -8.27 0.38 -6.26
N TRP A 59 -8.43 -0.94 -6.24
CA TRP A 59 -8.26 -1.78 -7.42
C TRP A 59 -9.34 -2.85 -7.46
N ASN A 60 -10.00 -3.00 -8.60
CA ASN A 60 -11.03 -4.00 -8.83
C ASN A 60 -12.13 -4.05 -7.74
N GLY A 61 -12.49 -2.89 -7.16
CA GLY A 61 -13.51 -2.77 -6.12
C GLY A 61 -13.02 -3.00 -4.69
N TYR A 62 -11.75 -3.36 -4.49
CA TYR A 62 -11.15 -3.57 -3.18
C TYR A 62 -10.14 -2.47 -2.83
N ARG A 63 -9.97 -2.19 -1.54
CA ARG A 63 -8.94 -1.27 -1.04
C ARG A 63 -7.67 -2.07 -0.76
N TYR A 64 -6.59 -1.72 -1.45
CA TYR A 64 -5.27 -2.31 -1.22
C TYR A 64 -4.36 -1.32 -0.51
N TYR A 65 -3.52 -1.84 0.37
CA TYR A 65 -2.50 -1.12 1.10
C TYR A 65 -1.13 -1.72 0.77
N LEU A 66 -0.21 -0.86 0.35
CA LEU A 66 1.13 -1.26 -0.06
C LEU A 66 2.16 -0.58 0.85
N PRO A 67 2.98 -1.36 1.58
CA PRO A 67 3.99 -0.80 2.46
C PRO A 67 5.17 -0.30 1.63
N ILE A 68 5.44 1.00 1.67
CA ILE A 68 6.47 1.66 0.84
C ILE A 68 7.78 1.94 1.58
N ARG A 69 7.75 2.01 2.92
CA ARG A 69 8.94 2.13 3.77
C ARG A 69 8.63 1.82 5.23
N THR A 70 9.67 1.47 5.99
CA THR A 70 9.72 1.41 7.46
C THR A 70 10.40 2.65 8.06
#